data_AF-A0A9P4LMG0-F1
#
_entry.id   AF-A0A9P4LMG0-F1
#
_cell.length_a   1.000
_cell.length_b   1.000
_cell.length_c   1.000
_cell.angle_alpha   90.00
_cell.angle_beta   90.00
_cell.angle_gamma   90.00
#
_symmetry.space_group_name_H-M   'P 1'
#
loop_
_entity.id
_entity.type
_entity.pdbx_description
1 polymer ?
#
loop_
_entity_poly.entity_id
_entity_poly.type
_entity_poly.pdbx_seq_one_letter_code
_entity_poly.pdbx_strand_id
1 'polypeptide(L)'
;MTDYISGLIVTADLFMQNIQVTSPTGGTTITGAAPPRYAFFATNHQRNAEGLIRNAEALSWPLMDETRRCLETAYFDLTSGTSLASYDMYDWLFGLVMPGKFFRHRVMCTLVDATPSIRNWQGAPYYDNGVVVKNKSYWPKRTVLGRVLGGLRNPKSVCGWIGPLPAPTGKDQNGAVIQGWIGINARRLDVRVPIIRLAKPLEALGFTEESGESNVTTINEIVEPNEYIVASGPVAQPGQPKPIFKGIHLELVPTARLNIGQSLGLPTEEYRASLDFEFSTTPPKLVRCTLFTLPVFVTAPPCVGTHVMFRRQAQMRLREAVLVKDLKGTYPVEGNVLFINAMGDGEEVRLATLA
;
A
#
# COMPACT_ATOMS: atom_id res chain seq x y z
N MET A 1 -10.60 -17.89 16.05
CA MET A 1 -12.08 -17.85 16.09
C MET A 1 -12.43 -16.37 16.23
N THR A 2 -12.66 -15.68 15.10
CA THR A 2 -13.05 -14.25 15.09
C THR A 2 -14.50 -14.22 14.67
N ASP A 3 -15.39 -14.05 15.64
CA ASP A 3 -16.82 -13.95 15.37
C ASP A 3 -17.07 -12.79 14.41
N TYR A 4 -17.85 -13.05 13.36
CA TYR A 4 -18.26 -12.05 12.38
C TYR A 4 -19.23 -11.07 13.05
N ILE A 5 -18.71 -10.10 13.79
CA ILE A 5 -19.50 -8.98 14.27
C ILE A 5 -20.02 -8.23 13.04
N SER A 6 -21.34 -8.09 12.94
CA SER A 6 -21.98 -7.37 11.86
C SER A 6 -21.47 -5.92 11.82
N GLY A 7 -21.05 -5.44 10.64
CA GLY A 7 -20.63 -4.05 10.47
C GLY A 7 -21.71 -3.05 10.87
N LEU A 8 -22.99 -3.43 10.81
CA LEU A 8 -24.11 -2.60 11.28
C LEU A 8 -24.07 -2.36 12.79
N ILE A 9 -23.64 -3.35 13.58
CA ILE A 9 -23.52 -3.20 15.04
C ILE A 9 -22.42 -2.18 15.36
N VAL A 10 -21.29 -2.28 14.66
CA VAL A 10 -20.17 -1.33 14.82
C VAL A 10 -20.60 0.08 14.42
N THR A 11 -21.31 0.24 13.30
CA THR A 11 -21.81 1.56 12.89
C THR A 11 -22.86 2.11 13.85
N ALA A 12 -23.76 1.27 14.38
CA ALA A 12 -24.74 1.69 15.38
C ALA A 12 -24.07 2.14 16.68
N ASP A 13 -23.03 1.43 17.13
CA ASP A 13 -22.23 1.82 18.29
C ASP A 13 -21.53 3.17 18.05
N LEU A 14 -20.86 3.35 16.90
CA LEU A 14 -20.25 4.62 16.51
C LEU A 14 -21.28 5.77 16.45
N PHE A 15 -22.49 5.49 15.94
CA PHE A 15 -23.58 6.46 15.89
C PHE A 15 -23.99 6.90 17.31
N MET A 16 -24.22 5.94 18.21
CA MET A 16 -24.62 6.24 19.60
C MET A 16 -23.52 6.98 20.38
N GLN A 17 -22.24 6.75 20.06
CA GLN A 17 -21.13 7.42 20.72
C GLN A 17 -20.86 8.83 20.20
N ASN A 18 -21.03 9.07 18.89
CA ASN A 18 -20.60 10.32 18.27
C ASN A 18 -21.73 11.29 17.94
N ILE A 19 -22.99 10.83 17.93
CA ILE A 19 -24.14 11.61 17.46
C ILE A 19 -25.16 11.82 18.57
N GLN A 20 -25.46 13.09 18.83
CA GLN A 20 -26.55 13.50 19.68
C GLN A 20 -27.79 13.77 18.83
N VAL A 21 -28.89 13.09 19.15
CA VAL A 21 -30.18 13.25 18.48
C VAL A 21 -31.04 14.20 19.29
N THR A 22 -31.44 15.33 18.72
CA THR A 22 -32.44 16.22 19.31
C THR A 22 -33.77 16.01 18.62
N SER A 23 -34.78 15.60 19.37
CA SER A 23 -36.17 15.54 18.88
C SER A 23 -36.76 16.95 18.88
N PRO A 24 -37.71 17.25 17.97
CA PRO A 24 -38.43 18.50 18.04
C PRO A 24 -39.26 18.54 19.33
N THR A 25 -38.93 19.47 20.22
CA THR A 25 -39.65 19.70 21.47
C THR A 25 -41.05 20.23 21.16
N GLY A 26 -42.06 19.36 21.27
CA GLY A 26 -43.46 19.69 21.52
C GLY A 26 -44.08 20.82 20.70
N GLY A 27 -44.56 20.51 19.50
CA GLY A 27 -45.64 21.25 18.84
C GLY A 27 -46.75 20.26 18.50
N THR A 28 -47.92 20.45 19.09
CA THR A 28 -49.19 19.71 18.87
C THR A 28 -49.26 18.97 17.54
N THR A 29 -49.46 17.66 17.61
CA THR A 29 -49.83 16.79 16.48
C THR A 29 -51.09 17.34 15.79
N ILE A 30 -50.90 18.14 14.75
CA ILE A 30 -51.93 18.40 13.76
C ILE A 30 -51.87 17.23 12.77
N THR A 31 -52.96 16.49 12.69
CA THR A 31 -53.19 15.43 11.70
C THR A 31 -52.92 15.99 10.30
N GLY A 32 -51.82 15.56 9.67
CA GLY A 32 -51.40 15.99 8.33
C GLY A 32 -50.02 16.65 8.24
N ALA A 33 -49.31 16.87 9.37
CA ALA A 33 -47.98 17.46 9.36
C ALA A 33 -46.87 16.48 8.93
N ALA A 34 -45.89 17.00 8.18
CA ALA A 34 -44.68 16.30 7.73
C ALA A 34 -44.00 15.52 8.87
N PRO A 35 -43.30 14.40 8.57
CA PRO A 35 -42.66 13.58 9.59
C PRO A 35 -41.73 14.43 10.48
N PRO A 36 -41.63 14.11 11.79
CA PRO A 36 -40.85 14.88 12.74
C PRO A 36 -39.41 15.01 12.26
N ARG A 37 -38.91 16.25 12.16
CA ARG A 37 -37.54 16.55 11.76
C ARG A 37 -36.62 16.35 12.96
N TYR A 38 -35.79 15.31 12.91
CA TYR A 38 -34.72 15.08 13.88
C TYR A 38 -33.50 15.91 13.49
N ALA A 39 -32.84 16.51 14.49
CA ALA A 39 -31.56 17.18 14.30
C ALA A 39 -30.43 16.31 14.88
N PHE A 40 -29.37 16.12 14.09
CA PHE A 40 -28.20 15.34 14.47
C PHE A 40 -27.00 16.26 14.68
N PHE A 41 -26.36 16.15 15.84
CA PHE A 41 -25.17 16.92 16.17
C PHE A 41 -24.00 15.98 16.45
N ALA A 42 -22.87 16.21 15.79
CA ALA A 42 -21.65 15.45 15.99
C ALA A 42 -20.86 16.00 17.18
N THR A 43 -20.56 15.17 18.17
CA THR A 43 -19.82 15.59 19.38
C THR A 43 -18.34 15.88 19.09
N ASN A 44 -17.73 15.14 18.16
CA ASN A 44 -16.28 15.17 17.90
C ASN A 44 -15.89 15.83 16.56
N HIS A 45 -16.78 16.60 15.94
CA HIS A 45 -16.58 17.15 14.59
C HIS A 45 -15.28 17.98 14.46
N GLN A 46 -14.96 18.81 15.45
CA GLN A 46 -13.75 19.64 15.45
C GLN A 46 -12.47 18.79 15.46
N ARG A 47 -12.44 17.73 16.28
CA ARG A 47 -11.31 16.78 16.33
C ARG A 47 -11.18 16.00 15.03
N ASN A 48 -12.31 15.63 14.40
CA ASN A 48 -12.31 14.93 13.12
C ASN A 48 -11.78 15.83 11.98
N ALA A 49 -12.19 17.11 11.95
CA ALA A 49 -11.66 18.09 11.01
C ALA A 49 -10.15 18.32 11.21
N GLU A 50 -9.71 18.51 12.45
CA GLU A 50 -8.30 18.69 12.78
C GLU A 50 -7.46 17.45 12.45
N GLY A 51 -8.00 16.25 12.69
CA GLY A 51 -7.37 14.98 12.32
C GLY A 51 -7.13 14.86 10.81
N LEU A 52 -8.07 15.34 10.00
CA LEU A 52 -7.91 15.35 8.54
C LEU A 52 -6.86 16.37 8.08
N ILE A 53 -6.82 17.55 8.70
CA ILE A 53 -5.78 18.56 8.43
C ILE A 53 -4.39 17.99 8.75
N ARG A 54 -4.20 17.39 9.93
CA ARG A 54 -2.93 16.77 10.31
C ARG A 54 -2.55 15.63 9.37
N ASN A 55 -3.52 14.84 8.90
CA ASN A 55 -3.26 13.80 7.91
C ASN A 55 -2.76 14.38 6.58
N ALA A 56 -3.40 15.44 6.09
CA ALA A 56 -3.03 16.12 4.86
C ALA A 56 -1.64 16.78 4.95
N GLU A 57 -1.32 17.40 6.09
CA GLU A 57 0.02 17.95 6.39
C GLU A 57 1.08 16.85 6.42
N ALA A 58 0.77 15.73 7.10
CA ALA A 58 1.65 14.59 7.18
C ALA A 58 1.89 13.94 5.81
N LEU A 59 0.92 13.95 4.89
CA LEU A 59 1.09 13.50 3.50
C LEU A 59 1.70 14.57 2.58
N SER A 60 1.95 15.78 3.07
CA SER A 60 2.42 16.92 2.28
C SER A 60 1.50 17.24 1.07
N TRP A 61 0.18 17.26 1.32
CA TRP A 61 -0.86 17.53 0.33
C TRP A 61 -0.64 18.87 -0.40
N PRO A 62 -0.84 18.96 -1.73
CA PRO A 62 -0.47 20.15 -2.52
C PRO A 62 -1.48 21.31 -2.45
N LEU A 63 -2.64 21.11 -1.83
CA LEU A 63 -3.78 22.04 -1.82
C LEU A 63 -4.24 22.39 -0.40
N MET A 64 -3.30 22.47 0.54
CA MET A 64 -3.61 22.66 1.97
C MET A 64 -4.46 23.90 2.28
N ASP A 65 -4.24 25.02 1.59
CA ASP A 65 -4.88 26.30 1.94
C ASP A 65 -6.37 26.33 1.66
N GLU A 66 -6.82 25.69 0.57
CA GLU A 66 -8.25 25.56 0.29
C GLU A 66 -8.88 24.43 1.13
N THR A 67 -8.15 23.33 1.35
CA THR A 67 -8.62 22.23 2.21
C THR A 67 -8.89 22.71 3.63
N ARG A 68 -7.97 23.49 4.22
CA ARG A 68 -8.11 24.01 5.60
C ARG A 68 -9.32 24.95 5.71
N ARG A 69 -9.44 25.92 4.80
CA ARG A 69 -10.58 26.85 4.78
C ARG A 69 -11.91 26.13 4.63
N CYS A 70 -11.98 25.10 3.80
CA CYS A 70 -13.20 24.32 3.64
C CYS A 70 -13.55 23.54 4.91
N LEU A 71 -12.57 22.93 5.58
CA LEU A 71 -12.82 22.11 6.77
C LEU A 71 -13.26 22.94 7.99
N GLU A 72 -12.84 24.21 8.07
CA GLU A 72 -13.27 25.13 9.12
C GLU A 72 -14.77 25.42 9.06
N THR A 73 -15.35 25.56 7.86
CA THR A 73 -16.80 25.86 7.68
C THR A 73 -17.65 24.62 7.40
N ALA A 74 -17.03 23.48 7.03
CA ALA A 74 -17.74 22.29 6.56
C ALA A 74 -18.86 21.83 7.50
N TYR A 75 -18.61 21.75 8.80
CA TYR A 75 -19.64 21.31 9.75
C TYR A 75 -20.82 22.28 9.84
N PHE A 76 -20.56 23.58 9.85
CA PHE A 76 -21.61 24.59 9.86
C PHE A 76 -22.48 24.48 8.62
N ASP A 77 -21.85 24.41 7.44
CA ASP A 77 -22.53 24.28 6.14
C ASP A 77 -23.38 23.01 6.06
N LEU A 78 -22.95 21.92 6.71
CA LEU A 78 -23.70 20.66 6.79
C LEU A 78 -24.94 20.81 7.67
N THR A 79 -24.82 21.43 8.83
CA THR A 79 -25.95 21.63 9.75
C THR A 79 -26.97 22.64 9.23
N SER A 80 -26.55 23.62 8.43
CA SER A 80 -27.44 24.59 7.76
C SER A 80 -28.12 24.02 6.50
N GLY A 81 -27.72 22.84 6.04
CA GLY A 81 -28.25 22.23 4.82
C GLY A 81 -27.81 22.93 3.52
N THR A 82 -26.79 23.80 3.59
CA THR A 82 -26.24 24.51 2.43
C THR A 82 -25.02 23.81 1.83
N SER A 83 -24.56 22.73 2.45
CA SER A 83 -23.37 22.00 2.03
C SER A 83 -23.56 21.26 0.71
N LEU A 84 -22.57 21.42 -0.17
CA LEU A 84 -22.38 20.64 -1.39
C LEU A 84 -21.41 19.46 -1.18
N ALA A 85 -21.12 19.10 0.08
CA ALA A 85 -20.18 18.05 0.41
C ALA A 85 -20.76 16.65 0.12
N SER A 86 -19.88 15.70 -0.22
CA SER A 86 -20.26 14.32 -0.45
C SER A 86 -20.58 13.58 0.86
N TYR A 87 -21.24 12.43 0.75
CA TYR A 87 -21.48 11.53 1.89
C TYR A 87 -20.20 11.13 2.65
N ASP A 88 -19.03 11.18 1.99
CA ASP A 88 -17.74 10.92 2.64
C ASP A 88 -17.41 11.93 3.73
N MET A 89 -17.79 13.20 3.52
CA MET A 89 -17.59 14.26 4.50
C MET A 89 -18.51 14.10 5.70
N TYR A 90 -19.78 13.73 5.47
CA TYR A 90 -20.71 13.41 6.56
C TYR A 90 -20.16 12.30 7.43
N ASP A 91 -19.80 11.16 6.83
CA ASP A 91 -19.30 10.02 7.60
C ASP A 91 -18.03 10.35 8.38
N TRP A 92 -17.14 11.17 7.83
CA TRP A 92 -15.92 11.58 8.51
C TRP A 92 -16.21 12.52 9.69
N LEU A 93 -16.97 13.60 9.48
CA LEU A 93 -17.23 14.60 10.52
C LEU A 93 -18.10 14.04 11.65
N PHE A 94 -19.06 13.18 11.33
CA PHE A 94 -19.89 12.49 12.31
C PHE A 94 -19.21 11.25 12.95
N GLY A 95 -18.00 10.88 12.51
CA GLY A 95 -17.24 9.78 13.10
C GLY A 95 -17.79 8.39 12.81
N LEU A 96 -18.50 8.21 11.69
CA LEU A 96 -19.16 6.96 11.27
C LEU A 96 -18.24 6.05 10.44
N VAL A 97 -16.93 6.16 10.64
CA VAL A 97 -15.94 5.49 9.79
C VAL A 97 -15.46 4.18 10.40
N MET A 98 -15.77 3.07 9.74
CA MET A 98 -15.32 1.74 10.16
C MET A 98 -13.79 1.57 10.02
N PRO A 99 -13.16 0.80 10.91
CA PRO A 99 -11.73 0.51 10.83
C PRO A 99 -11.35 -0.32 9.59
N GLY A 100 -10.05 -0.40 9.31
CA GLY A 100 -9.50 -1.22 8.24
C GLY A 100 -9.54 -0.56 6.86
N LYS A 101 -10.06 -1.26 5.84
CA LYS A 101 -10.06 -0.77 4.45
C LYS A 101 -11.02 0.42 4.22
N PHE A 102 -12.04 0.57 5.06
CA PHE A 102 -12.99 1.67 4.99
C PHE A 102 -12.34 2.97 5.48
N PHE A 103 -11.73 2.94 6.67
CA PHE A 103 -11.00 4.06 7.23
C PHE A 103 -9.99 4.67 6.26
N ARG A 104 -9.07 3.85 5.73
CA ARG A 104 -8.07 4.36 4.78
C ARG A 104 -8.73 5.05 3.59
N HIS A 105 -9.77 4.44 3.03
CA HIS A 105 -10.40 4.93 1.81
C HIS A 105 -11.15 6.23 2.08
N ARG A 106 -11.92 6.27 3.17
CA ARG A 106 -12.73 7.43 3.56
C ARG A 106 -11.85 8.65 3.84
N VAL A 107 -10.71 8.49 4.52
CA VAL A 107 -9.76 9.59 4.76
C VAL A 107 -9.39 10.33 3.47
N MET A 108 -9.05 9.62 2.39
CA MET A 108 -8.67 10.29 1.14
C MET A 108 -9.87 10.77 0.33
N CYS A 109 -11.00 10.06 0.33
CA CYS A 109 -12.21 10.55 -0.32
C CYS A 109 -12.69 11.86 0.32
N THR A 110 -12.70 11.93 1.65
CA THR A 110 -13.03 13.15 2.38
C THR A 110 -11.99 14.25 2.13
N LEU A 111 -10.70 13.92 2.00
CA LEU A 111 -9.66 14.91 1.67
C LEU A 111 -9.89 15.53 0.28
N VAL A 112 -10.28 14.72 -0.70
CA VAL A 112 -10.64 15.19 -2.05
C VAL A 112 -11.91 16.04 -2.00
N ASP A 113 -12.94 15.62 -1.27
CA ASP A 113 -14.17 16.39 -1.10
C ASP A 113 -13.95 17.71 -0.34
N ALA A 114 -13.05 17.72 0.64
CA ALA A 114 -12.61 18.91 1.36
C ALA A 114 -11.85 19.92 0.47
N THR A 115 -11.51 19.56 -0.76
CA THR A 115 -10.68 20.36 -1.66
C THR A 115 -11.53 20.85 -2.84
N PRO A 116 -12.11 22.07 -2.79
CA PRO A 116 -13.11 22.52 -3.75
C PRO A 116 -12.68 22.43 -5.22
N SER A 117 -11.39 22.68 -5.52
CA SER A 117 -10.84 22.62 -6.89
C SER A 117 -10.92 21.23 -7.53
N ILE A 118 -10.95 20.16 -6.73
CA ILE A 118 -10.95 18.76 -7.20
C ILE A 118 -12.17 17.97 -6.70
N ARG A 119 -13.10 18.64 -6.01
CA ARG A 119 -14.32 18.03 -5.45
C ARG A 119 -15.18 17.34 -6.52
N ASN A 120 -15.13 17.83 -7.75
CA ASN A 120 -15.83 17.25 -8.90
C ASN A 120 -15.43 15.80 -9.20
N TRP A 121 -14.27 15.32 -8.73
CA TRP A 121 -13.86 13.92 -8.89
C TRP A 121 -14.62 12.95 -8.00
N GLN A 122 -15.36 13.45 -7.01
CA GLN A 122 -16.12 12.66 -6.03
C GLN A 122 -15.25 11.64 -5.27
N GLY A 123 -15.88 10.76 -4.51
CA GLY A 123 -15.22 9.66 -3.83
C GLY A 123 -14.64 8.63 -4.81
N ALA A 124 -13.55 7.97 -4.41
CA ALA A 124 -12.90 6.97 -5.24
C ALA A 124 -13.84 5.77 -5.53
N PRO A 125 -13.94 5.31 -6.79
CA PRO A 125 -14.79 4.16 -7.15
C PRO A 125 -14.44 2.86 -6.41
N TYR A 126 -13.15 2.60 -6.17
CA TYR A 126 -12.66 1.37 -5.56
C TYR A 126 -11.61 1.62 -4.46
N TYR A 127 -11.52 0.68 -3.51
CA TYR A 127 -10.61 0.77 -2.34
C TYR A 127 -9.11 0.70 -2.65
N ASP A 128 -8.77 0.25 -3.87
CA ASP A 128 -7.40 0.06 -4.33
C ASP A 128 -7.00 1.15 -5.34
N ASN A 129 -7.83 2.18 -5.54
CA ASN A 129 -7.50 3.31 -6.40
C ASN A 129 -6.48 4.23 -5.73
N GLY A 130 -5.50 4.70 -6.51
CA GLY A 130 -4.66 5.84 -6.13
C GLY A 130 -5.25 7.14 -6.64
N VAL A 131 -4.67 8.26 -6.22
CA VAL A 131 -5.04 9.59 -6.69
C VAL A 131 -3.82 10.37 -7.15
N VAL A 132 -3.96 11.06 -8.27
CA VAL A 132 -2.96 12.00 -8.78
C VAL A 132 -3.52 13.40 -8.72
N VAL A 133 -2.82 14.27 -8.00
CA VAL A 133 -3.20 15.67 -7.79
C VAL A 133 -2.04 16.56 -8.21
N LYS A 134 -2.26 17.39 -9.23
CA LYS A 134 -1.22 18.24 -9.83
C LYS A 134 0.01 17.40 -10.24
N ASN A 135 1.15 17.63 -9.58
CA ASN A 135 2.43 16.96 -9.85
C ASN A 135 2.78 15.88 -8.81
N LYS A 136 1.83 15.46 -7.97
CA LYS A 136 2.05 14.46 -6.92
C LYS A 136 1.06 13.31 -7.06
N SER A 137 1.52 12.09 -6.75
CA SER A 137 0.67 10.90 -6.69
C SER A 137 0.64 10.31 -5.28
N TYR A 138 -0.50 9.70 -4.95
CA TYR A 138 -0.76 9.06 -3.66
C TYR A 138 -1.38 7.70 -3.89
N TRP A 139 -0.84 6.69 -3.22
CA TRP A 139 -1.23 5.30 -3.43
C TRP A 139 -1.54 4.59 -2.11
N PRO A 140 -2.59 3.76 -2.03
CA PRO A 140 -2.82 2.95 -0.85
C PRO A 140 -1.68 1.94 -0.64
N LYS A 141 -1.28 1.69 0.61
CA LYS A 141 -0.20 0.75 0.98
C LYS A 141 -0.35 -0.65 0.39
N ARG A 142 -1.57 -1.07 0.08
CA ARG A 142 -1.88 -2.42 -0.39
C ARG A 142 -1.84 -2.56 -1.92
N THR A 143 -1.71 -1.47 -2.67
CA THR A 143 -1.58 -1.52 -4.13
C THR A 143 -0.14 -1.85 -4.53
N VAL A 144 0.09 -2.16 -5.80
CA VAL A 144 1.42 -2.48 -6.30
C VAL A 144 2.37 -1.30 -6.12
N LEU A 145 1.95 -0.11 -6.58
CA LEU A 145 2.76 1.10 -6.44
C LEU A 145 2.99 1.47 -4.98
N GLY A 146 1.99 1.35 -4.11
CA GLY A 146 2.19 1.57 -2.68
C GLY A 146 3.21 0.60 -2.08
N ARG A 147 3.13 -0.69 -2.42
CA ARG A 147 4.05 -1.71 -1.91
C ARG A 147 5.49 -1.53 -2.39
N VAL A 148 5.68 -1.21 -3.67
CA VAL A 148 7.01 -1.00 -4.24
C VAL A 148 7.56 0.34 -3.77
N LEU A 149 6.86 1.45 -4.06
CA LEU A 149 7.36 2.80 -3.79
C LEU A 149 7.37 3.19 -2.31
N GLY A 150 6.71 2.41 -1.43
CA GLY A 150 6.83 2.56 0.01
C GLY A 150 8.23 2.29 0.56
N GLY A 151 9.12 1.66 -0.21
CA GLY A 151 10.52 1.42 0.14
C GLY A 151 11.46 2.61 -0.12
N LEU A 152 11.00 3.68 -0.78
CA LEU A 152 11.76 4.92 -0.95
C LEU A 152 11.88 5.64 0.41
N ARG A 153 12.96 6.41 0.66
CA ARG A 153 13.12 7.17 1.91
C ARG A 153 12.27 8.44 1.98
N ASN A 154 11.93 9.02 0.83
CA ASN A 154 11.22 10.30 0.75
C ASN A 154 9.70 10.21 1.01
N PRO A 155 8.97 9.17 0.53
CA PRO A 155 7.54 9.07 0.74
C PRO A 155 7.19 8.83 2.21
N LYS A 156 6.18 9.55 2.68
CA LYS A 156 5.62 9.37 4.01
C LYS A 156 4.50 8.35 3.94
N SER A 157 4.29 7.61 5.02
CA SER A 157 3.14 6.71 5.13
C SER A 157 2.28 7.06 6.32
N VAL A 158 1.02 7.41 6.03
CA VAL A 158 0.05 7.87 7.02
C VAL A 158 -1.29 7.22 6.72
N CYS A 159 -1.98 6.71 7.75
CA CYS A 159 -3.34 6.14 7.64
C CYS A 159 -3.53 5.10 6.51
N GLY A 160 -2.49 4.35 6.16
CA GLY A 160 -2.54 3.33 5.11
C GLY A 160 -2.32 3.85 3.68
N TRP A 161 -1.93 5.11 3.52
CA TRP A 161 -1.51 5.72 2.26
C TRP A 161 -0.01 5.97 2.22
N ILE A 162 0.51 6.12 1.01
CA ILE A 162 1.90 6.46 0.72
C ILE A 162 1.92 7.65 -0.23
N GLY A 163 2.67 8.67 0.15
CA GLY A 163 2.90 9.88 -0.64
C GLY A 163 3.69 10.92 0.14
N PRO A 164 4.13 12.01 -0.50
CA PRO A 164 3.94 12.30 -1.92
C PRO A 164 4.93 11.52 -2.79
N LEU A 165 4.43 11.00 -3.91
CA LEU A 165 5.24 10.37 -4.96
C LEU A 165 5.23 11.25 -6.21
N PRO A 166 6.21 11.14 -7.13
CA PRO A 166 6.15 11.87 -8.40
C PRO A 166 4.87 11.49 -9.17
N ALA A 167 4.30 12.46 -9.89
CA ALA A 167 3.17 12.18 -10.76
C ALA A 167 3.57 11.18 -11.85
N PRO A 168 2.71 10.20 -12.16
CA PRO A 168 2.95 9.30 -13.27
C PRO A 168 2.92 10.04 -14.60
N THR A 169 3.82 9.66 -15.49
CA THR A 169 3.78 10.04 -16.90
C THR A 169 2.89 9.05 -17.64
N GLY A 170 2.04 9.56 -18.52
CA GLY A 170 1.08 8.76 -19.25
C GLY A 170 -0.05 9.64 -19.77
N LYS A 171 -0.88 9.04 -20.62
CA LYS A 171 -2.08 9.68 -21.17
C LYS A 171 -3.31 8.90 -20.75
N ASP A 172 -4.39 9.61 -20.47
CA ASP A 172 -5.70 8.99 -20.29
C ASP A 172 -6.29 8.52 -21.63
N GLN A 173 -7.51 7.97 -21.62
CA GLN A 173 -8.24 7.57 -22.83
C GLN A 173 -8.37 8.70 -23.87
N ASN A 174 -8.43 9.94 -23.40
CA ASN A 174 -8.64 11.13 -24.22
C ASN A 174 -7.33 11.79 -24.66
N GLY A 175 -6.18 11.21 -24.30
CA GLY A 175 -4.87 11.75 -24.61
C GLY A 175 -4.38 12.88 -23.67
N ALA A 176 -5.15 13.22 -22.64
CA ALA A 176 -4.82 14.23 -21.63
C ALA A 176 -3.92 13.67 -20.52
N VAL A 177 -3.33 14.57 -19.73
CA VAL A 177 -2.47 14.21 -18.59
C VAL A 177 -3.32 13.50 -17.54
N ILE A 178 -2.85 12.34 -17.07
CA ILE A 178 -3.57 11.54 -16.08
C ILE A 178 -3.71 12.32 -14.77
N GLN A 179 -4.96 12.60 -14.38
CA GLN A 179 -5.34 13.24 -13.11
C GLN A 179 -6.55 12.55 -12.50
N GLY A 180 -6.69 12.64 -11.18
CA GLY A 180 -7.82 12.05 -10.47
C GLY A 180 -7.57 10.63 -9.98
N TRP A 181 -8.66 9.85 -9.87
CA TRP A 181 -8.64 8.49 -9.33
C TRP A 181 -8.17 7.48 -10.38
N ILE A 182 -7.17 6.67 -10.04
CA ILE A 182 -6.55 5.72 -10.96
C ILE A 182 -6.59 4.31 -10.38
N GLY A 183 -7.15 3.36 -11.13
CA GLY A 183 -7.06 1.94 -10.85
C GLY A 183 -5.80 1.33 -11.48
N ILE A 184 -5.06 0.51 -10.72
CA ILE A 184 -3.91 -0.23 -11.27
C ILE A 184 -4.33 -1.67 -11.55
N ASN A 185 -4.13 -2.11 -12.79
CA ASN A 185 -4.24 -3.53 -13.10
C ASN A 185 -2.99 -4.26 -12.60
N ALA A 186 -3.18 -5.21 -11.70
CA ALA A 186 -2.16 -6.18 -11.34
C ALA A 186 -2.76 -7.51 -10.94
N ARG A 187 -2.03 -8.59 -11.20
CA ARG A 187 -2.40 -9.93 -10.76
C ARG A 187 -2.06 -10.09 -9.29
N ARG A 188 -3.07 -10.41 -8.46
CA ARG A 188 -2.84 -10.84 -7.09
C ARG A 188 -2.20 -12.23 -7.12
N LEU A 189 -1.08 -12.40 -6.42
CA LEU A 189 -0.47 -13.70 -6.23
C LEU A 189 -1.18 -14.40 -5.08
N ASP A 190 -1.69 -15.59 -5.35
CA ASP A 190 -2.11 -16.51 -4.30
C ASP A 190 -0.85 -17.19 -3.77
N VAL A 191 -0.25 -16.58 -2.74
CA VAL A 191 0.90 -17.17 -2.07
C VAL A 191 0.35 -18.30 -1.21
N ARG A 192 0.42 -19.53 -1.73
CA ARG A 192 0.46 -20.70 -0.83
C ARG A 192 1.68 -20.45 0.05
N VAL A 193 1.45 -20.17 1.34
CA VAL A 193 2.53 -20.11 2.32
C VAL A 193 3.36 -21.36 2.07
N PRO A 194 4.65 -21.24 1.68
CA PRO A 194 5.46 -22.42 1.55
C PRO A 194 5.55 -22.98 2.96
N ILE A 195 4.76 -24.02 3.23
CA ILE A 195 5.00 -24.88 4.37
C ILE A 195 6.34 -25.51 3.99
N ILE A 196 7.43 -24.92 4.46
CA ILE A 196 8.74 -25.55 4.39
C ILE A 196 8.61 -26.77 5.29
N ARG A 197 8.11 -27.88 4.72
CA ARG A 197 8.36 -29.20 5.28
C ARG A 197 9.85 -29.40 5.04
N LEU A 198 10.67 -29.15 6.05
CA LEU A 198 12.07 -29.59 6.02
C LEU A 198 12.00 -31.10 5.81
N ALA A 199 12.15 -31.55 4.57
CA ALA A 199 11.97 -32.96 4.25
C ALA A 199 13.08 -33.80 4.88
N LYS A 200 14.27 -33.23 5.14
CA LYS A 200 15.35 -33.86 5.88
C LYS A 200 16.16 -32.83 6.71
N PRO A 201 16.42 -33.06 8.00
CA PRO A 201 17.20 -32.14 8.85
C PRO A 201 18.63 -31.90 8.36
N LEU A 202 19.26 -32.92 7.75
CA LEU A 202 20.63 -32.84 7.24
C LEU A 202 20.73 -31.97 5.97
N GLU A 203 19.77 -32.11 5.04
CA GLU A 203 19.66 -31.22 3.87
C GLU A 203 19.47 -29.76 4.28
N ALA A 204 18.74 -29.51 5.38
CA ALA A 204 18.57 -28.16 5.90
C ALA A 204 19.86 -27.54 6.42
N LEU A 205 20.84 -28.35 6.84
CA LEU A 205 22.19 -27.93 7.22
C LEU A 205 23.13 -27.84 6.00
N GLY A 206 22.66 -28.19 4.80
CA GLY A 206 23.45 -28.15 3.56
C GLY A 206 24.21 -29.45 3.24
N PHE A 207 23.87 -30.56 3.91
CA PHE A 207 24.34 -31.89 3.53
C PHE A 207 23.44 -32.48 2.45
N THR A 208 23.99 -32.68 1.25
CA THR A 208 23.29 -33.36 0.15
C THR A 208 23.73 -34.82 0.09
N GLU A 209 22.86 -35.74 -0.33
CA GLU A 209 23.22 -37.16 -0.50
C GLU A 209 24.34 -37.36 -1.55
N GLU A 210 24.57 -36.36 -2.40
CA GLU A 210 25.63 -36.32 -3.40
C GLU A 210 27.03 -36.04 -2.82
N SER A 211 27.16 -35.61 -1.56
CA SER A 211 28.47 -35.23 -1.00
C SER A 211 29.39 -36.41 -0.70
N GLY A 212 28.87 -37.65 -0.65
CA GLY A 212 29.66 -38.85 -0.40
C GLY A 212 30.37 -38.88 0.96
N GLU A 213 29.97 -38.03 1.89
CA GLU A 213 30.60 -37.89 3.22
C GLU A 213 30.22 -39.04 4.14
N SER A 214 31.16 -39.47 4.99
CA SER A 214 30.88 -40.49 6.01
C SER A 214 29.99 -39.92 7.12
N ASN A 215 29.13 -40.76 7.71
CA ASN A 215 28.29 -40.34 8.83
C ASN A 215 29.11 -39.77 10.02
N VAL A 216 30.35 -40.26 10.21
CA VAL A 216 31.24 -39.82 11.28
C VAL A 216 31.72 -38.39 11.04
N THR A 217 32.11 -38.07 9.80
CA THR A 217 32.52 -36.70 9.42
C THR A 217 31.37 -35.72 9.55
N THR A 218 30.16 -36.10 9.14
CA THR A 218 28.95 -35.26 9.28
C THR A 218 28.64 -34.96 10.75
N ILE A 219 28.71 -35.96 11.63
CA ILE A 219 28.45 -35.76 13.07
C ILE A 219 29.51 -34.85 13.69
N ASN A 220 30.78 -35.05 13.36
CA ASN A 220 31.88 -34.23 13.89
C ASN A 220 31.72 -32.75 13.50
N GLU A 221 31.33 -32.47 12.25
CA GLU A 221 31.08 -31.10 11.80
C GLU A 221 29.88 -30.45 12.51
N ILE A 222 28.79 -31.20 12.73
CA ILE A 222 27.59 -30.68 13.42
C ILE A 222 27.87 -30.37 14.88
N VAL A 223 28.75 -31.12 15.54
CA VAL A 223 29.08 -30.91 16.96
C VAL A 223 30.11 -29.79 17.14
N GLU A 224 30.90 -29.49 16.12
CA GLU A 224 31.98 -28.48 16.17
C GLU A 224 31.43 -27.05 16.37
N PRO A 225 31.70 -26.39 17.52
CA PRO A 225 31.17 -25.05 17.79
C PRO A 225 31.64 -23.99 16.78
N ASN A 226 32.82 -24.17 16.20
CA ASN A 226 33.42 -23.24 15.24
C ASN A 226 32.72 -23.23 13.87
N GLU A 227 31.87 -24.22 13.58
CA GLU A 227 31.05 -24.25 12.38
C GLU A 227 29.76 -23.45 12.51
N TYR A 228 29.42 -22.95 13.70
CA TYR A 228 28.29 -22.06 13.92
C TYR A 228 28.72 -20.60 13.81
N ILE A 229 28.31 -19.95 12.72
CA ILE A 229 28.67 -18.56 12.42
C ILE A 229 27.45 -17.65 12.54
N VAL A 230 27.69 -16.39 12.89
CA VAL A 230 26.72 -15.32 12.65
C VAL A 230 26.86 -14.96 11.17
N ALA A 231 25.92 -15.38 10.33
CA ALA A 231 26.03 -15.02 8.92
C ALA A 231 25.74 -13.54 8.73
N SER A 232 26.74 -12.84 8.21
CA SER A 232 26.56 -11.53 7.61
C SER A 232 25.70 -11.70 6.35
N GLY A 233 24.68 -10.86 6.21
CA GLY A 233 23.93 -10.78 4.96
C GLY A 233 24.86 -10.48 3.77
N PRO A 234 24.38 -10.66 2.54
CA PRO A 234 25.20 -10.37 1.36
C PRO A 234 25.69 -8.92 1.42
N VAL A 235 27.01 -8.73 1.31
CA VAL A 235 27.68 -7.43 1.42
C VAL A 235 27.64 -6.74 0.05
N ALA A 236 27.36 -5.43 0.04
CA ALA A 236 27.45 -4.61 -1.16
C ALA A 236 28.84 -4.74 -1.79
N GLN A 237 28.93 -5.09 -3.07
CA GLN A 237 30.22 -4.99 -3.76
C GLN A 237 30.54 -3.51 -4.02
N PRO A 238 31.73 -3.02 -3.62
CA PRO A 238 32.12 -1.63 -3.88
C PRO A 238 32.18 -1.38 -5.40
N GLY A 239 31.59 -0.27 -5.84
CA GLY A 239 31.60 0.14 -7.25
C GLY A 239 30.44 -0.36 -8.13
N GLN A 240 29.41 -1.01 -7.56
CA GLN A 240 28.22 -1.35 -8.34
C GLN A 240 27.45 -0.11 -8.80
N PRO A 241 26.92 -0.10 -10.05
CA PRO A 241 26.16 1.02 -10.57
C PRO A 241 24.88 1.19 -9.76
N LYS A 242 24.71 2.37 -9.19
CA LYS A 242 23.54 2.70 -8.37
C LYS A 242 22.34 2.95 -9.28
N PRO A 243 21.22 2.23 -9.10
CA PRO A 243 19.98 2.56 -9.80
C PRO A 243 19.45 3.89 -9.25
N ILE A 244 18.99 4.78 -10.14
CA ILE A 244 18.33 6.03 -9.81
C ILE A 244 16.89 5.97 -10.32
N PHE A 245 15.90 6.07 -9.44
CA PHE A 245 14.48 6.12 -9.77
C PHE A 245 14.16 7.45 -10.44
N LYS A 246 13.63 7.38 -11.67
CA LYS A 246 13.28 8.56 -12.47
C LYS A 246 11.80 8.89 -12.44
N GLY A 247 10.94 7.88 -12.45
CA GLY A 247 9.52 8.13 -12.51
C GLY A 247 8.66 6.89 -12.69
N ILE A 248 7.36 7.16 -12.66
CA ILE A 248 6.30 6.17 -12.85
C ILE A 248 5.73 6.42 -14.24
N HIS A 249 5.56 5.37 -15.03
CA HIS A 249 4.86 5.40 -16.30
C HIS A 249 3.57 4.59 -16.18
N LEU A 250 2.45 5.15 -16.61
CA LEU A 250 1.16 4.48 -16.65
C LEU A 250 0.71 4.30 -18.10
N GLU A 251 0.41 3.06 -18.46
CA GLU A 251 -0.13 2.68 -19.75
C GLU A 251 -1.56 2.15 -19.57
N LEU A 252 -2.50 2.66 -20.35
CA LEU A 252 -3.90 2.22 -20.29
C LEU A 252 -4.00 0.75 -20.74
N VAL A 253 -4.65 -0.09 -19.95
CA VAL A 253 -4.87 -1.49 -20.33
C VAL A 253 -6.12 -1.58 -21.21
N PRO A 254 -6.04 -2.10 -22.45
CA PRO A 254 -7.18 -2.16 -23.37
C PRO A 254 -8.32 -3.09 -22.92
N THR A 255 -8.09 -3.95 -21.92
CA THR A 255 -9.02 -4.98 -21.49
C THR A 255 -9.40 -4.78 -20.04
N ALA A 256 -10.61 -4.28 -19.80
CA ALA A 256 -11.21 -4.29 -18.48
C ALA A 256 -11.30 -5.74 -17.99
N ARG A 257 -10.79 -6.04 -16.78
CA ARG A 257 -11.23 -7.26 -16.11
C ARG A 257 -12.74 -7.16 -15.98
N LEU A 258 -13.47 -8.13 -16.56
CA LEU A 258 -14.83 -8.44 -16.16
C LEU A 258 -14.77 -8.93 -14.70
N ASN A 259 -14.65 -8.00 -13.75
CA ASN A 259 -14.90 -8.33 -12.36
C ASN A 259 -16.40 -8.58 -12.23
N ILE A 260 -16.75 -9.76 -11.75
CA ILE A 260 -18.12 -10.14 -11.40
C ILE A 260 -18.62 -9.10 -10.37
N GLY A 261 -19.48 -8.20 -10.81
CA GLY A 261 -19.95 -7.05 -10.02
C GLY A 261 -19.67 -5.68 -10.66
N GLN A 262 -19.84 -5.52 -11.98
CA GLN A 262 -19.90 -4.20 -12.61
C GLN A 262 -20.98 -3.36 -11.91
N SER A 263 -20.55 -2.43 -11.07
CA SER A 263 -21.39 -1.34 -10.58
C SER A 263 -21.65 -0.40 -11.75
N LEU A 264 -22.90 -0.37 -12.23
CA LEU A 264 -23.38 0.52 -13.28
C LEU A 264 -22.87 1.95 -13.07
N GLY A 265 -22.04 2.45 -14.01
CA GLY A 265 -21.64 3.87 -14.09
C GLY A 265 -20.29 4.27 -13.48
N LEU A 266 -19.49 3.36 -12.91
CA LEU A 266 -18.14 3.70 -12.42
C LEU A 266 -17.06 3.57 -13.51
N PRO A 267 -16.04 4.45 -13.54
CA PRO A 267 -14.95 4.35 -14.51
C PRO A 267 -14.20 3.03 -14.32
N THR A 268 -14.09 2.27 -15.42
CA THR A 268 -13.50 0.92 -15.46
C THR A 268 -12.05 0.93 -15.96
N GLU A 269 -11.47 2.11 -16.10
CA GLU A 269 -10.12 2.26 -16.63
C GLU A 269 -9.10 1.71 -15.64
N GLU A 270 -8.32 0.74 -16.09
CA GLU A 270 -7.20 0.22 -15.33
C GLU A 270 -5.90 0.48 -16.09
N TYR A 271 -4.87 0.87 -15.35
CA TYR A 271 -3.56 1.20 -15.89
C TYR A 271 -2.54 0.15 -15.49
N ARG A 272 -1.61 -0.17 -16.41
CA ARG A 272 -0.40 -0.91 -16.11
C ARG A 272 0.65 0.08 -15.66
N ALA A 273 1.22 -0.17 -14.48
CA ALA A 273 2.30 0.65 -13.96
C ALA A 273 3.67 0.08 -14.36
N SER A 274 4.56 0.97 -14.77
CA SER A 274 5.96 0.70 -15.06
C SER A 274 6.84 1.71 -14.34
N LEU A 275 8.01 1.29 -13.88
CA LEU A 275 8.97 2.14 -13.17
C LEU A 275 10.23 2.30 -14.02
N ASP A 276 10.70 3.54 -14.14
CA ASP A 276 11.90 3.87 -14.89
C ASP A 276 13.08 4.07 -13.93
N PHE A 277 14.14 3.30 -14.13
CA PHE A 277 15.40 3.36 -13.39
C PHE A 277 16.56 3.72 -14.33
N GLU A 278 17.42 4.64 -13.91
CA GLU A 278 18.67 4.96 -14.59
C GLU A 278 19.84 4.38 -13.80
N PHE A 279 20.64 3.52 -14.42
CA PHE A 279 21.87 3.02 -13.80
C PHE A 279 23.04 3.95 -14.14
N SER A 280 23.84 4.30 -13.12
CA SER A 280 25.08 5.09 -13.28
C SER A 280 26.21 4.31 -13.96
N THR A 281 25.95 3.77 -15.16
CA THR A 281 26.95 3.20 -16.07
C THR A 281 27.42 4.26 -17.06
N THR A 282 28.54 4.01 -17.74
CA THR A 282 29.03 4.86 -18.84
C THR A 282 28.90 4.06 -20.15
N PRO A 283 27.91 4.33 -21.03
CA PRO A 283 26.84 5.32 -20.95
C PRO A 283 25.72 4.97 -19.96
N PRO A 284 24.92 5.95 -19.49
CA PRO A 284 23.82 5.71 -18.56
C PRO A 284 22.76 4.82 -19.21
N LYS A 285 22.35 3.78 -18.50
CA LYS A 285 21.39 2.79 -19.00
C LYS A 285 20.04 2.98 -18.33
N LEU A 286 19.02 3.31 -19.14
CA LEU A 286 17.63 3.34 -18.68
C LEU A 286 17.02 1.93 -18.73
N VAL A 287 16.41 1.50 -17.63
CA VAL A 287 15.70 0.23 -17.51
C VAL A 287 14.29 0.50 -17.03
N ARG A 288 13.30 0.05 -17.82
CA ARG A 288 11.89 0.08 -17.47
C ARG A 288 11.46 -1.27 -16.92
N CYS A 289 10.92 -1.29 -15.70
CA CYS A 289 10.37 -2.49 -15.06
C CYS A 289 8.84 -2.38 -15.01
N THR A 290 8.14 -3.31 -15.68
CA THR A 290 6.68 -3.32 -15.75
C THR A 290 6.10 -4.18 -14.63
N LEU A 291 5.19 -3.60 -13.86
CA LEU A 291 4.62 -4.25 -12.69
C LEU A 291 3.38 -5.08 -13.07
N PHE A 292 3.56 -6.39 -13.25
CA PHE A 292 2.47 -7.30 -13.61
C PHE A 292 1.73 -7.89 -12.41
N THR A 293 2.43 -8.03 -11.28
CA THR A 293 1.91 -8.73 -10.09
C THR A 293 1.91 -7.83 -8.87
N LEU A 294 0.99 -8.10 -7.94
CA LEU A 294 0.97 -7.46 -6.64
C LEU A 294 1.96 -8.19 -5.71
N PRO A 295 3.09 -7.56 -5.32
CA PRO A 295 4.09 -8.23 -4.50
C PRO A 295 3.54 -8.55 -3.11
N VAL A 296 3.93 -9.70 -2.56
CA VAL A 296 3.61 -10.09 -1.19
C VAL A 296 4.92 -10.11 -0.40
N PHE A 297 4.99 -9.28 0.63
CA PHE A 297 6.13 -9.28 1.54
C PHE A 297 5.87 -10.29 2.65
N VAL A 298 6.79 -11.24 2.80
CA VAL A 298 6.85 -12.14 3.96
C VAL A 298 8.02 -11.68 4.80
N THR A 299 7.73 -11.15 5.99
CA THR A 299 8.75 -10.81 6.97
C THR A 299 8.95 -11.99 7.90
N ALA A 300 10.19 -12.39 8.13
CA ALA A 300 10.50 -13.31 9.22
C ALA A 300 10.03 -12.71 10.56
N PRO A 301 9.61 -13.52 11.54
CA PRO A 301 9.36 -13.04 12.89
C PRO A 301 10.58 -12.27 13.40
N PRO A 302 10.40 -11.18 14.16
CA PRO A 302 11.52 -10.48 14.76
C PRO A 302 12.32 -11.47 15.62
N CYS A 303 13.57 -11.67 15.26
CA CYS A 303 14.51 -12.42 16.07
C CYS A 303 14.97 -11.57 17.26
N VAL A 304 15.09 -12.18 18.45
CA VAL A 304 15.72 -11.55 19.60
C VAL A 304 17.16 -12.06 19.67
N GLY A 305 18.12 -11.18 19.37
CA GLY A 305 19.56 -11.49 19.42
C GLY A 305 20.17 -11.93 18.09
N THR A 306 21.46 -12.27 18.13
CA THR A 306 22.22 -12.80 16.99
C THR A 306 21.99 -14.30 16.88
N HIS A 307 21.32 -14.74 15.81
CA HIS A 307 21.19 -16.16 15.53
C HIS A 307 22.46 -16.69 14.86
N VAL A 308 23.08 -17.66 15.51
CA VAL A 308 24.12 -18.48 14.88
C VAL A 308 23.46 -19.48 13.94
N MET A 309 24.09 -19.70 12.80
CA MET A 309 23.67 -20.69 11.81
C MET A 309 24.86 -21.51 11.38
N PHE A 310 24.61 -22.75 10.98
CA PHE A 310 25.67 -23.64 10.51
C PHE A 310 26.32 -23.07 9.23
N ARG A 311 27.65 -23.05 9.15
CA ARG A 311 28.39 -22.39 8.06
C ARG A 311 28.00 -22.91 6.69
N ARG A 312 27.84 -24.23 6.54
CA ARG A 312 27.42 -24.85 5.28
C ARG A 312 26.00 -24.46 4.88
N GLN A 313 25.09 -24.36 5.86
CA GLN A 313 23.75 -23.84 5.65
C GLN A 313 23.77 -22.39 5.18
N ALA A 314 24.61 -21.54 5.78
CA ALA A 314 24.78 -20.15 5.36
C ALA A 314 25.31 -20.06 3.92
N GLN A 315 26.35 -20.83 3.59
CA GLN A 315 26.92 -20.88 2.25
C GLN A 315 25.93 -21.37 1.20
N MET A 316 25.16 -22.42 1.49
CA MET A 316 24.10 -22.91 0.60
C MET A 316 23.08 -21.80 0.29
N ARG A 317 22.58 -21.11 1.33
CA ARG A 317 21.58 -20.05 1.18
C ARG A 317 22.12 -18.81 0.47
N LEU A 318 23.41 -18.48 0.62
CA LEU A 318 24.03 -17.29 0.04
C LEU A 318 24.61 -17.53 -1.36
N ARG A 319 24.96 -18.77 -1.74
CA ARG A 319 25.48 -19.11 -3.08
C ARG A 319 24.46 -18.88 -4.18
N GLU A 320 23.18 -19.10 -3.89
CA GLU A 320 22.07 -18.92 -4.85
C GLU A 320 21.56 -17.47 -4.93
N ALA A 321 22.24 -16.52 -4.26
CA ALA A 321 21.82 -15.13 -4.26
C ALA A 321 22.11 -14.45 -5.61
N VAL A 322 21.05 -14.09 -6.33
CA VAL A 322 21.11 -13.36 -7.61
C VAL A 322 21.22 -11.87 -7.36
N LEU A 323 22.07 -11.20 -8.13
CA LEU A 323 22.22 -9.74 -8.08
C LEU A 323 21.08 -9.05 -8.83
N VAL A 324 20.71 -7.84 -8.39
CA VAL A 324 19.62 -7.06 -9.01
C VAL A 324 19.83 -6.83 -10.52
N LYS A 325 21.08 -6.62 -10.94
CA LYS A 325 21.43 -6.42 -12.36
C LYS A 325 21.13 -7.63 -13.26
N ASP A 326 21.10 -8.83 -12.68
CA ASP A 326 20.95 -10.11 -13.40
C ASP A 326 19.49 -10.62 -13.36
N LEU A 327 18.59 -9.94 -12.64
CA LEU A 327 17.18 -10.35 -12.47
C LEU A 327 16.40 -10.42 -13.79
N LYS A 328 16.65 -9.52 -14.74
CA LYS A 328 15.86 -9.44 -15.99
C LYS A 328 15.93 -10.73 -16.83
N GLY A 329 17.00 -11.52 -16.68
CA GLY A 329 17.19 -12.80 -17.37
C GLY A 329 17.03 -14.02 -16.47
N THR A 330 16.76 -13.84 -15.17
CA THR A 330 16.76 -14.93 -14.20
C THR A 330 15.33 -15.24 -13.75
N TYR A 331 14.90 -16.48 -14.01
CA TYR A 331 13.60 -16.97 -13.57
C TYR A 331 13.80 -18.03 -12.48
N PRO A 332 13.04 -17.98 -11.38
CA PRO A 332 13.09 -19.03 -10.37
C PRO A 332 12.66 -20.36 -11.00
N VAL A 333 13.44 -21.41 -10.72
CA VAL A 333 13.01 -22.79 -11.00
C VAL A 333 11.81 -23.10 -10.11
N GLU A 334 10.79 -23.75 -10.66
CA GLU A 334 9.56 -24.06 -9.94
C GLU A 334 9.86 -24.87 -8.66
N GLY A 335 9.39 -24.38 -7.51
CA GLY A 335 9.64 -24.99 -6.20
C GLY A 335 10.88 -24.46 -5.45
N ASN A 336 11.76 -23.70 -6.10
CA ASN A 336 12.95 -23.13 -5.45
C ASN A 336 12.74 -21.68 -5.02
N VAL A 337 13.34 -21.32 -3.89
CA VAL A 337 13.34 -19.95 -3.38
C VAL A 337 14.49 -19.19 -4.03
N LEU A 338 14.17 -18.19 -4.84
CA LEU A 338 15.18 -17.27 -5.39
C LEU A 338 15.61 -16.29 -4.31
N PHE A 339 16.89 -16.35 -3.93
CA PHE A 339 17.50 -15.35 -3.07
C PHE A 339 17.94 -14.18 -3.93
N ILE A 340 17.53 -12.95 -3.59
CA ILE A 340 17.95 -11.75 -4.32
C ILE A 340 18.79 -10.90 -3.37
N ASN A 341 20.02 -10.60 -3.78
CA ASN A 341 20.88 -9.68 -3.07
C ASN A 341 20.45 -8.23 -3.37
N ALA A 342 19.59 -7.70 -2.51
CA ALA A 342 19.13 -6.31 -2.56
C ALA A 342 20.00 -5.33 -1.74
N MET A 343 21.19 -5.74 -1.30
CA MET A 343 22.06 -4.99 -0.38
C MET A 343 23.10 -4.11 -1.10
N GLY A 344 22.86 -3.69 -2.34
CA GLY A 344 23.68 -2.66 -2.98
C GLY A 344 23.54 -1.29 -2.29
N ASP A 345 24.55 -0.44 -2.43
CA ASP A 345 24.50 0.94 -1.93
C ASP A 345 23.46 1.77 -2.70
N GLY A 346 22.27 1.96 -2.12
CA GLY A 346 21.21 2.81 -2.65
C GLY A 346 19.82 2.23 -2.41
N GLU A 347 18.87 3.09 -2.03
CA GLU A 347 17.47 2.73 -1.72
C GLU A 347 16.75 2.07 -2.90
N GLU A 348 17.17 2.44 -4.10
CA GLU A 348 16.59 2.03 -5.37
C GLU A 348 16.96 0.60 -5.79
N VAL A 349 17.99 0.01 -5.17
CA VAL A 349 18.33 -1.40 -5.34
C VAL A 349 17.23 -2.29 -4.79
N ARG A 350 16.61 -1.88 -3.67
CA ARG A 350 15.46 -2.57 -3.08
C ARG A 350 14.21 -2.44 -3.94
N LEU A 351 14.02 -1.31 -4.61
CA LEU A 351 12.88 -1.07 -5.51
C LEU A 351 12.99 -1.89 -6.80
N ALA A 352 14.17 -1.91 -7.41
CA ALA A 352 14.44 -2.70 -8.62
C ALA A 352 14.39 -4.22 -8.36
N THR A 353 14.50 -4.66 -7.10
CA THR A 353 14.28 -6.06 -6.71
C THR A 353 12.79 -6.42 -6.65
N LEU A 354 11.94 -5.43 -6.39
CA LEU A 354 10.49 -5.62 -6.16
C LEU A 354 9.65 -5.38 -7.42
N ALA A 355 10.26 -4.78 -8.44
CA ALA A 355 9.67 -4.46 -9.73
C ALA A 355 10.10 -5.48 -10.77
#